data_AF-A0A9W7G8T7-F1
#
_entry.id   AF-A0A9W7G8T7-F1
#
_cell.length_a   1.000
_cell.length_b   1.000
_cell.length_c   1.000
_cell.angle_alpha   90.00
_cell.angle_beta   90.00
_cell.angle_gamma   90.00
#
_symmetry.space_group_name_H-M   'P 1'
#
loop_
_entity.id
_entity.type
_entity.pdbx_description
1 polymer ?
#
loop_
_entity_poly.entity_id
_entity_poly.type
_entity_poly.pdbx_seq_one_letter_code
_entity_poly.pdbx_strand_id
1 'polypeptide(L)'
;MLSLLLLLLLLVSPPPSTSDAICATPPYKKLVLEGGGVKGIAYGGCLAALAEAGLLDSIDGIAGSSAGSQAAAMIAAGYTGLEIVEELLALDFTMFLTDGSWNPLADTHAFMKRFGWFSGDTVVQELDKKLQQKTGLVNTTMAQLYNITKREFRVTAVDVITKRLIYIDRNSFPDMPVKLAVRASSSIPYFFRPVPWGKHLFVDGGCIRNLPHDAFPGDQGSILALSMRGKQKESVVDNIIDFSSALAETVLFGPSSANGLIEADDDETIDVVKVSFGNVGVTDFRISDVDKVELLERGYNSVNDRLLECNHPGATEGLPAWLVNLKQKMASEAKAKLERPRPPDYTKHFDSLYSSLETYTTQFKECIDVNGVAYGSCGVKGFGRIIRDETLLEIGGEIWDVLKRDQVMLVGFVVFAVSAIIVIAFSVIGFRAVKKKRRGRTLFLSKRKDKPN
;
A
#
# COMPACT_ATOMS: atom_id res chain seq x y z
N MET A 1 -33.07 -33.05 54.43
CA MET A 1 -33.16 -32.63 53.02
C MET A 1 -33.15 -31.11 52.82
N LEU A 2 -33.78 -30.29 53.68
CA LEU A 2 -33.74 -28.82 53.55
C LEU A 2 -32.33 -28.19 53.70
N SER A 3 -31.45 -28.76 54.54
CA SER A 3 -30.09 -28.24 54.76
C SER A 3 -29.15 -28.47 53.56
N LEU A 4 -29.38 -29.50 52.73
CA LEU A 4 -28.59 -29.75 51.53
C LEU A 4 -29.01 -28.84 50.36
N LEU A 5 -30.29 -28.45 50.31
CA LEU A 5 -30.82 -27.55 49.28
C LEU A 5 -30.33 -26.10 49.47
N LEU A 6 -30.17 -25.62 50.70
CA LEU A 6 -29.61 -24.29 50.97
C LEU A 6 -28.12 -24.20 50.61
N LEU A 7 -27.36 -25.30 50.73
CA LEU A 7 -25.93 -25.33 50.38
C LEU A 7 -25.71 -25.31 48.86
N LEU A 8 -26.63 -25.90 48.09
CA LEU A 8 -26.61 -25.88 46.62
C LEU A 8 -27.03 -24.52 46.03
N LEU A 9 -27.86 -23.75 46.73
CA LEU A 9 -28.24 -22.38 46.34
C LEU A 9 -27.13 -21.34 46.61
N LEU A 10 -26.19 -21.63 47.52
CA LEU A 10 -25.03 -20.77 47.80
C LEU A 10 -23.82 -21.02 46.87
N LEU A 11 -23.89 -22.04 46.01
CA LEU A 11 -22.85 -22.37 45.02
C LEU A 11 -23.18 -21.86 43.60
N VAL A 12 -24.33 -21.18 43.43
CA VAL A 12 -24.69 -20.47 42.20
C VAL A 12 -24.67 -18.97 42.48
N SER A 13 -23.55 -18.49 43.02
CA SER A 13 -23.20 -17.09 42.78
C SER A 13 -22.91 -16.99 41.28
N PRO A 14 -23.54 -16.07 40.52
CA PRO A 14 -23.02 -15.77 39.19
C PRO A 14 -21.52 -15.47 39.34
N PRO A 15 -20.67 -15.88 38.38
CA PRO A 15 -19.29 -15.42 38.38
C PRO A 15 -19.30 -13.90 38.52
N PRO A 16 -18.35 -13.29 39.26
CA PRO A 16 -18.23 -11.83 39.25
C PRO A 16 -18.27 -11.40 37.78
N SER A 17 -19.19 -10.50 37.46
CA SER A 17 -19.35 -9.96 36.12
C SER A 17 -17.96 -9.65 35.60
N THR A 18 -17.64 -10.28 34.47
CA THR A 18 -16.49 -9.98 33.63
C THR A 18 -16.25 -8.48 33.65
N SER A 19 -15.02 -8.09 34.03
CA SER A 19 -14.47 -6.73 34.08
C SER A 19 -15.50 -5.64 33.83
N ASP A 20 -15.76 -4.78 34.81
CA ASP A 20 -16.37 -3.48 34.55
C ASP A 20 -15.54 -2.83 33.44
N ALA A 21 -15.98 -3.02 32.20
CA ALA A 21 -15.40 -2.40 31.05
C ALA A 21 -15.42 -0.92 31.39
N ILE A 22 -14.27 -0.27 31.26
CA ILE A 22 -14.20 1.18 31.42
C ILE A 22 -14.88 1.77 30.19
N CYS A 23 -16.20 1.72 30.24
CA CYS A 23 -17.14 2.46 29.45
C CYS A 23 -17.12 3.85 30.06
N ALA A 24 -16.01 4.55 29.84
CA ALA A 24 -15.85 5.89 30.33
C ALA A 24 -16.99 6.74 29.73
N THR A 25 -17.94 7.12 30.56
CA THR A 25 -18.93 8.16 30.26
C THR A 25 -18.41 9.52 30.74
N PRO A 26 -17.31 10.00 30.14
CA PRO A 26 -17.20 11.39 29.72
C PRO A 26 -16.81 11.48 28.24
N PRO A 27 -17.12 12.58 27.54
CA PRO A 27 -16.88 12.63 26.10
C PRO A 27 -15.39 12.45 25.83
N TYR A 28 -15.02 11.41 25.10
CA TYR A 28 -13.63 11.19 24.67
C TYR A 28 -13.12 12.50 24.08
N LYS A 29 -11.99 12.97 24.60
CA LYS A 29 -11.31 14.18 24.12
C LYS A 29 -10.19 13.83 23.17
N LYS A 30 -9.62 12.65 23.34
CA LYS A 30 -8.47 12.19 22.57
C LYS A 30 -8.81 10.92 21.81
N LEU A 31 -8.34 10.85 20.57
CA LEU A 31 -8.42 9.66 19.73
C LEU A 31 -7.01 9.22 19.35
N VAL A 32 -6.67 7.95 19.55
CA VAL A 32 -5.37 7.41 19.14
C VAL A 32 -5.55 6.23 18.20
N LEU A 33 -4.83 6.24 17.08
CA LEU A 33 -4.99 5.28 15.98
C LEU A 33 -3.70 4.48 15.77
N GLU A 34 -3.77 3.16 15.93
CA GLU A 34 -2.64 2.26 15.69
C GLU A 34 -2.19 2.23 14.21
N GLY A 35 -0.95 1.88 13.94
CA GLY A 35 -0.52 1.57 12.58
C GLY A 35 -1.09 0.23 12.09
N GLY A 36 -1.52 0.17 10.82
CA GLY A 36 -2.19 -1.02 10.26
C GLY A 36 -1.91 -1.34 8.80
N GLY A 37 -1.11 -0.54 8.08
CA GLY A 37 -0.97 -0.66 6.63
C GLY A 37 -2.32 -0.62 5.91
N VAL A 38 -2.55 -1.54 4.98
CA VAL A 38 -3.82 -1.65 4.23
C VAL A 38 -5.03 -1.89 5.15
N LYS A 39 -4.83 -2.50 6.33
CA LYS A 39 -5.90 -2.71 7.32
C LYS A 39 -6.48 -1.40 7.85
N GLY A 40 -5.77 -0.28 7.68
CA GLY A 40 -6.24 1.06 8.00
C GLY A 40 -7.56 1.44 7.32
N ILE A 41 -7.99 0.72 6.29
CA ILE A 41 -9.34 0.86 5.70
C ILE A 41 -10.43 0.69 6.77
N ALA A 42 -10.23 -0.18 7.77
CA ALA A 42 -11.20 -0.36 8.84
C ALA A 42 -11.45 0.92 9.65
N TYR A 43 -10.49 1.86 9.69
CA TYR A 43 -10.71 3.16 10.34
C TYR A 43 -11.85 3.96 9.70
N GLY A 44 -12.12 3.80 8.40
CA GLY A 44 -13.30 4.44 7.80
C GLY A 44 -14.59 4.02 8.49
N GLY A 45 -14.75 2.72 8.76
CA GLY A 45 -15.88 2.18 9.51
C GLY A 45 -15.93 2.65 10.96
N CYS A 46 -14.78 2.60 11.66
CA CYS A 46 -14.70 3.04 13.04
C CYS A 46 -15.08 4.53 13.19
N LEU A 47 -14.52 5.38 12.33
CA LEU A 47 -14.76 6.83 12.36
C LEU A 47 -16.18 7.18 11.94
N ALA A 48 -16.81 6.40 11.05
CA ALA A 48 -18.23 6.54 10.74
C ALA A 48 -19.11 6.21 11.96
N ALA A 49 -18.86 5.10 12.65
CA ALA A 49 -19.59 4.74 13.87
C ALA A 49 -19.42 5.80 14.98
N LEU A 50 -18.20 6.30 15.20
CA LEU A 50 -17.95 7.39 16.16
C LEU A 50 -18.67 8.69 15.79
N ALA A 51 -18.74 9.02 14.50
CA ALA A 51 -19.46 10.20 14.03
C ALA A 51 -20.98 10.05 14.23
N GLU A 52 -21.55 8.90 13.88
CA GLU A 52 -22.98 8.62 14.07
C GLU A 52 -23.39 8.62 15.55
N ALA A 53 -22.50 8.15 16.42
CA ALA A 53 -22.70 8.22 17.87
C ALA A 53 -22.48 9.62 18.47
N GLY A 54 -22.09 10.62 17.67
CA GLY A 54 -21.82 11.98 18.15
C GLY A 54 -20.54 12.14 18.98
N LEU A 55 -19.65 11.15 18.95
CA LEU A 55 -18.42 11.12 19.76
C LEU A 55 -17.23 11.80 19.07
N LEU A 56 -17.26 11.93 17.74
CA LEU A 56 -16.15 12.49 16.98
C LEU A 56 -16.00 14.02 17.18
N ASP A 57 -17.09 14.72 17.50
CA ASP A 57 -17.12 16.18 17.68
C ASP A 57 -16.43 16.63 18.98
N SER A 58 -16.37 15.77 19.99
CA SER A 58 -15.71 16.07 21.25
C SER A 58 -14.19 15.92 21.20
N ILE A 59 -13.65 15.33 20.12
CA ILE A 59 -12.23 15.06 19.96
C ILE A 59 -11.48 16.36 19.62
N ASP A 60 -10.64 16.79 20.56
CA ASP A 60 -9.77 17.97 20.43
C ASP A 60 -8.28 17.59 20.27
N GLY A 61 -7.93 16.32 20.46
CA GLY A 61 -6.60 15.80 20.21
C GLY A 61 -6.64 14.46 19.50
N ILE A 62 -5.80 14.29 18.47
CA ILE A 62 -5.70 13.04 17.74
C ILE A 62 -4.26 12.67 17.45
N ALA A 63 -3.93 11.39 17.63
CA ALA A 63 -2.62 10.87 17.32
C ALA A 63 -2.70 9.59 16.48
N GLY A 64 -1.69 9.34 15.67
CA GLY A 64 -1.63 8.10 14.91
C GLY A 64 -0.23 7.69 14.48
N SER A 65 -0.09 6.40 14.18
CA SER A 65 1.10 5.79 13.58
C SER A 65 0.77 5.26 12.20
N SER A 66 1.66 5.41 11.21
CA SER A 66 1.52 4.81 9.86
C SER A 66 0.14 5.06 9.24
N ALA A 67 -0.60 4.03 8.83
CA ALA A 67 -1.98 4.16 8.34
C ALA A 67 -2.93 4.90 9.32
N GLY A 68 -2.76 4.74 10.63
CA GLY A 68 -3.48 5.51 11.64
C GLY A 68 -3.14 7.00 11.60
N SER A 69 -1.89 7.38 11.29
CA SER A 69 -1.51 8.78 11.13
C SER A 69 -2.16 9.45 9.91
N GLN A 70 -2.43 8.69 8.84
CA GLN A 70 -3.15 9.18 7.65
C GLN A 70 -4.61 9.49 7.99
N ALA A 71 -5.31 8.53 8.62
CA ALA A 71 -6.68 8.74 9.09
C ALA A 71 -6.76 9.88 10.12
N ALA A 72 -5.79 9.94 11.05
CA ALA A 72 -5.70 11.00 12.06
C ALA A 72 -5.50 12.38 11.43
N ALA A 73 -4.67 12.50 10.39
CA ALA A 73 -4.47 13.75 9.68
C ALA A 73 -5.76 14.25 8.99
N MET A 74 -6.54 13.33 8.40
CA MET A 74 -7.82 13.68 7.77
C MET A 74 -8.82 14.18 8.82
N ILE A 75 -8.97 13.47 9.94
CA ILE A 75 -9.83 13.93 11.04
C ILE A 75 -9.35 15.27 11.63
N ALA A 76 -8.04 15.43 11.84
CA ALA A 76 -7.46 16.68 12.32
C ALA A 76 -7.72 17.86 11.37
N ALA A 77 -7.79 17.59 10.06
CA ALA A 77 -8.15 18.56 9.02
C ALA A 77 -9.65 18.81 8.88
N GLY A 78 -10.51 18.08 9.58
CA GLY A 78 -11.96 18.27 9.55
C GLY A 78 -12.69 17.42 8.51
N TYR A 79 -12.13 16.28 8.12
CA TYR A 79 -12.90 15.26 7.42
C TYR A 79 -13.91 14.59 8.37
N THR A 80 -15.09 14.26 7.85
CA THR A 80 -16.09 13.44 8.53
C THR A 80 -15.79 11.94 8.37
N GLY A 81 -16.40 11.09 9.20
CA GLY A 81 -16.27 9.64 9.06
C GLY A 81 -16.68 9.14 7.67
N LEU A 82 -17.79 9.64 7.12
CA LEU A 82 -18.26 9.24 5.79
C LEU A 82 -17.36 9.73 4.66
N GLU A 83 -16.82 10.95 4.74
CA GLU A 83 -15.84 11.41 3.73
C GLU A 83 -14.59 10.52 3.73
N ILE A 84 -14.12 10.06 4.91
CA ILE A 84 -13.00 9.12 4.98
C ILE A 84 -13.34 7.78 4.32
N VAL A 85 -14.57 7.27 4.54
CA VAL A 85 -15.06 6.06 3.85
C VAL A 85 -14.99 6.23 2.33
N GLU A 86 -15.51 7.35 1.81
CA GLU A 86 -15.51 7.64 0.37
C GLU A 86 -14.07 7.69 -0.20
N GLU A 87 -13.17 8.36 0.50
CA GLU A 87 -11.78 8.50 0.09
C GLU A 87 -11.02 7.16 0.09
N LEU A 88 -11.29 6.28 1.06
CA LEU A 88 -10.69 4.94 1.12
C LEU A 88 -11.24 4.01 0.03
N LEU A 89 -12.53 4.11 -0.29
CA LEU A 89 -13.13 3.33 -1.37
C LEU A 89 -12.57 3.75 -2.73
N ALA A 90 -12.43 5.06 -2.96
CA ALA A 90 -11.91 5.61 -4.21
C ALA A 90 -10.40 5.38 -4.42
N LEU A 91 -9.64 5.15 -3.34
CA LEU A 91 -8.19 4.98 -3.39
C LEU A 91 -7.79 3.65 -4.06
N ASP A 92 -6.98 3.73 -5.12
CA ASP A 92 -6.31 2.57 -5.68
C ASP A 92 -5.01 2.29 -4.92
N PHE A 93 -5.03 1.35 -3.99
CA PHE A 93 -3.87 1.01 -3.16
C PHE A 93 -2.68 0.49 -3.97
N THR A 94 -2.88 0.03 -5.21
CA THR A 94 -1.77 -0.43 -6.06
C THR A 94 -0.85 0.72 -6.48
N MET A 95 -1.33 1.96 -6.43
CA MET A 95 -0.52 3.15 -6.73
C MET A 95 0.70 3.27 -5.79
N PHE A 96 0.60 2.77 -4.56
CA PHE A 96 1.72 2.75 -3.61
C PHE A 96 2.84 1.79 -4.03
N LEU A 97 2.56 0.86 -4.94
CA LEU A 97 3.55 -0.02 -5.57
C LEU A 97 4.12 0.57 -6.87
N THR A 98 3.52 1.62 -7.42
CA THR A 98 3.93 2.17 -8.74
C THR A 98 5.11 3.14 -8.67
N ASP A 99 5.55 3.53 -7.47
CA ASP A 99 6.71 4.39 -7.25
C ASP A 99 8.07 3.66 -7.46
N GLY A 100 8.04 2.33 -7.68
CA GLY A 100 9.19 1.54 -8.10
C GLY A 100 9.41 1.64 -9.61
N SER A 101 10.66 1.71 -10.06
CA SER A 101 10.97 1.90 -11.49
C SER A 101 10.72 0.65 -12.35
N TRP A 102 10.33 -0.48 -11.72
CA TRP A 102 10.21 -1.83 -12.29
C TRP A 102 11.44 -2.24 -13.11
N ASN A 103 12.58 -1.60 -12.84
CA ASN A 103 13.84 -1.81 -13.49
C ASN A 103 14.78 -2.39 -12.43
N PRO A 104 15.12 -3.69 -12.51
CA PRO A 104 15.92 -4.37 -11.49
C PRO A 104 17.21 -3.64 -11.14
N LEU A 105 17.86 -2.97 -12.10
CA LEU A 105 19.11 -2.24 -11.85
C LEU A 105 18.89 -0.91 -11.12
N ALA A 106 17.83 -0.17 -11.47
CA ALA A 106 17.50 1.10 -10.85
C ALA A 106 16.86 0.92 -9.47
N ASP A 107 16.04 -0.12 -9.28
CA ASP A 107 15.43 -0.45 -8.00
C ASP A 107 16.46 -1.03 -7.02
N THR A 108 17.40 -1.87 -7.49
CA THR A 108 18.54 -2.32 -6.66
C THR A 108 19.42 -1.14 -6.25
N HIS A 109 19.69 -0.18 -7.15
CA HIS A 109 20.43 1.03 -6.81
C HIS A 109 19.67 1.93 -5.83
N ALA A 110 18.36 2.09 -6.01
CA ALA A 110 17.49 2.85 -5.12
C ALA A 110 17.45 2.21 -3.73
N PHE A 111 17.31 0.90 -3.62
CA PHE A 111 17.39 0.18 -2.35
C PHE A 111 18.76 0.39 -1.67
N MET A 112 19.85 0.17 -2.41
CA MET A 112 21.21 0.26 -1.88
C MET A 112 21.62 1.68 -1.45
N LYS A 113 21.08 2.73 -2.09
CA LYS A 113 21.44 4.14 -1.78
C LYS A 113 20.39 4.91 -1.00
N ARG A 114 19.13 4.48 -1.03
CA ARG A 114 17.98 5.20 -0.45
C ARG A 114 17.19 4.35 0.54
N PHE A 115 17.66 3.14 0.83
CA PHE A 115 17.18 2.29 1.92
C PHE A 115 15.69 1.88 1.85
N GLY A 116 15.09 1.93 0.65
CA GLY A 116 13.70 1.53 0.44
C GLY A 116 13.36 1.27 -1.03
N TRP A 117 12.52 0.26 -1.27
CA TRP A 117 12.03 -0.11 -2.60
C TRP A 117 11.15 0.97 -3.24
N PHE A 118 10.23 1.53 -2.45
CA PHE A 118 9.24 2.52 -2.90
C PHE A 118 9.59 3.90 -2.35
N SER A 119 9.41 4.95 -3.17
CA SER A 119 9.64 6.32 -2.71
C SER A 119 8.58 6.81 -1.74
N GLY A 120 7.33 6.33 -1.91
CA GLY A 120 6.17 6.75 -1.14
C GLY A 120 5.78 8.21 -1.43
N ASP A 121 6.21 8.75 -2.57
CA ASP A 121 5.85 10.10 -2.99
C ASP A 121 4.34 10.19 -3.27
N THR A 122 3.74 9.08 -3.68
CA THR A 122 2.29 8.99 -3.89
C THR A 122 1.50 9.24 -2.60
N VAL A 123 1.97 8.76 -1.44
CA VAL A 123 1.35 9.08 -0.13
C VAL A 123 1.39 10.58 0.14
N VAL A 124 2.52 11.23 -0.18
CA VAL A 124 2.71 12.68 0.01
C VAL A 124 1.73 13.46 -0.87
N GLN A 125 1.61 13.09 -2.15
CA GLN A 125 0.77 13.79 -3.12
C GLN A 125 -0.73 13.67 -2.79
N GLU A 126 -1.21 12.45 -2.52
CA GLU A 126 -2.61 12.21 -2.20
C GLU A 126 -3.02 12.90 -0.91
N LEU A 127 -2.17 12.85 0.13
CA LEU A 127 -2.49 13.53 1.39
C LEU A 127 -2.44 15.04 1.25
N ASP A 128 -1.49 15.62 0.51
CA ASP A 128 -1.44 17.09 0.30
C ASP A 128 -2.70 17.59 -0.40
N LYS A 129 -3.18 16.86 -1.41
CA LYS A 129 -4.41 17.19 -2.13
C LYS A 129 -5.61 17.20 -1.18
N LYS A 130 -5.74 16.19 -0.33
CA LYS A 130 -6.82 16.09 0.67
C LYS A 130 -6.72 17.21 1.72
N LEU A 131 -5.52 17.47 2.25
CA LEU A 131 -5.30 18.57 3.18
C LEU A 131 -5.60 19.93 2.55
N GLN A 132 -5.23 20.15 1.29
CA GLN A 132 -5.52 21.38 0.56
C GLN A 132 -7.03 21.60 0.40
N GLN A 133 -7.80 20.54 0.13
CA GLN A 133 -9.26 20.64 0.02
C GLN A 133 -9.93 21.16 1.31
N LYS A 134 -9.41 20.77 2.48
CA LYS A 134 -9.97 21.21 3.77
C LYS A 134 -9.36 22.51 4.31
N THR A 135 -8.06 22.69 4.11
CA THR A 135 -7.31 23.82 4.70
C THR A 135 -7.12 25.00 3.75
N GLY A 136 -7.30 24.80 2.44
CA GLY A 136 -7.01 25.80 1.40
C GLY A 136 -5.52 26.04 1.14
N LEU A 137 -4.63 25.32 1.83
CA LEU A 137 -3.18 25.52 1.77
C LEU A 137 -2.49 24.32 1.12
N VAL A 138 -1.46 24.61 0.33
CA VAL A 138 -0.52 23.58 -0.16
C VAL A 138 0.60 23.44 0.88
N ASN A 139 1.08 22.21 1.14
CA ASN A 139 2.09 21.93 2.15
C ASN A 139 1.70 22.41 3.56
N THR A 140 0.43 22.26 3.95
CA THR A 140 -0.05 22.65 5.28
C THR A 140 0.87 22.11 6.37
N THR A 141 1.45 23.01 7.17
CA THR A 141 2.39 22.67 8.26
C THR A 141 1.65 22.26 9.54
N MET A 142 2.35 21.60 10.46
CA MET A 142 1.77 21.19 11.76
C MET A 142 1.18 22.38 12.53
N ALA A 143 1.88 23.52 12.56
CA ALA A 143 1.38 24.72 13.22
C ALA A 143 0.18 25.35 12.48
N GLN A 144 0.19 25.38 11.14
CA GLN A 144 -0.92 25.91 10.36
C GLN A 144 -2.20 25.07 10.52
N LEU A 145 -2.08 23.73 10.51
CA LEU A 145 -3.21 22.84 10.72
C LEU A 145 -3.91 23.15 12.05
N TYR A 146 -3.15 23.22 13.14
CA TYR A 146 -3.67 23.60 14.46
C TYR A 146 -4.30 25.00 14.43
N ASN A 147 -3.68 25.97 13.77
CA ASN A 147 -4.21 27.33 13.74
C ASN A 147 -5.58 27.42 13.06
N ILE A 148 -5.83 26.57 12.06
CA ILE A 148 -7.09 26.48 11.32
C ILE A 148 -8.14 25.70 12.12
N THR A 149 -7.79 24.50 12.60
CA THR A 149 -8.79 23.55 13.14
C THR A 149 -8.89 23.55 14.66
N LYS A 150 -7.90 24.11 15.35
CA LYS A 150 -7.75 24.11 16.81
C LYS A 150 -7.71 22.70 17.42
N ARG A 151 -7.41 21.68 16.61
CA ARG A 151 -7.23 20.29 17.04
C ARG A 151 -5.75 19.98 17.18
N GLU A 152 -5.36 19.43 18.33
CA GLU A 152 -4.01 18.90 18.52
C GLU A 152 -3.82 17.67 17.62
N PHE A 153 -2.73 17.63 16.86
CA PHE A 153 -2.40 16.52 15.99
C PHE A 153 -0.97 16.07 16.24
N ARG A 154 -0.80 14.77 16.54
CA ARG A 154 0.50 14.16 16.81
C ARG A 154 0.73 12.94 15.93
N VAL A 155 1.95 12.78 15.46
CA VAL A 155 2.34 11.67 14.60
C VAL A 155 3.57 10.98 15.19
N THR A 156 3.54 9.66 15.32
CA THR A 156 4.72 8.91 15.74
C THR A 156 5.67 8.68 14.58
N ALA A 157 6.96 8.91 14.81
CA ALA A 157 8.03 8.50 13.92
C ALA A 157 9.24 8.07 14.74
N VAL A 158 10.08 7.21 14.20
CA VAL A 158 11.34 6.83 14.85
C VAL A 158 12.50 7.54 14.15
N ASP A 159 13.29 8.30 14.90
CA ASP A 159 14.54 8.87 14.40
C ASP A 159 15.65 7.82 14.52
N VAL A 160 16.07 7.25 13.40
CA VAL A 160 17.07 6.16 13.40
C VAL A 160 18.47 6.64 13.77
N ILE A 161 18.74 7.94 13.68
CA ILE A 161 20.03 8.52 14.09
C ILE A 161 20.12 8.50 15.61
N THR A 162 19.06 8.92 16.30
CA THR A 162 19.03 8.97 17.78
C THR A 162 18.45 7.71 18.42
N LYS A 163 17.86 6.81 17.64
CA LYS A 163 17.19 5.57 18.07
C LYS A 163 16.02 5.84 19.02
N ARG A 164 15.33 6.97 18.83
CA ARG A 164 14.23 7.41 19.69
C ARG A 164 12.93 7.52 18.92
N LEU A 165 11.85 7.16 19.61
CA LEU A 165 10.50 7.55 19.21
C LEU A 165 10.36 9.06 19.36
N ILE A 166 9.78 9.69 18.36
CA ILE A 166 9.53 11.12 18.28
C ILE A 166 8.04 11.31 17.99
N TYR A 167 7.39 12.15 18.80
CA TYR A 167 6.09 12.69 18.50
C TYR A 167 6.27 13.98 17.69
N ILE A 168 5.95 13.88 16.39
CA ILE A 168 5.93 15.03 15.48
C ILE A 168 4.61 15.76 15.70
N ASP A 169 4.67 16.98 16.21
CA ASP A 169 3.53 17.84 16.49
C ASP A 169 3.88 19.32 16.25
N ARG A 170 2.92 20.22 16.50
CA ARG A 170 3.12 21.67 16.32
C ARG A 170 4.18 22.29 17.24
N ASN A 171 4.51 21.66 18.35
CA ASN A 171 5.49 22.17 19.31
C ASN A 171 6.89 21.64 18.99
N SER A 172 7.02 20.37 18.59
CA SER A 172 8.29 19.75 18.25
C SER A 172 8.76 20.08 16.83
N PHE A 173 7.86 20.13 15.85
CA PHE A 173 8.16 20.43 14.44
C PHE A 173 7.08 21.33 13.80
N PRO A 174 6.92 22.59 14.25
CA PRO A 174 5.87 23.50 13.79
C PRO A 174 5.84 23.69 12.27
N ASP A 175 7.01 23.80 11.64
CA ASP A 175 7.18 24.11 10.22
C ASP A 175 7.16 22.87 9.31
N MET A 176 7.10 21.67 9.88
CA MET A 176 7.07 20.45 9.08
C MET A 176 5.71 20.32 8.38
N PRO A 177 5.67 20.09 7.06
CA PRO A 177 4.42 19.78 6.37
C PRO A 177 3.79 18.51 6.95
N VAL A 178 2.48 18.55 7.22
CA VAL A 178 1.70 17.42 7.76
C VAL A 178 1.87 16.18 6.88
N LYS A 179 1.87 16.34 5.56
CA LYS A 179 2.11 15.25 4.62
C LYS A 179 3.46 14.57 4.79
N LEU A 180 4.51 15.32 5.15
CA LEU A 180 5.84 14.77 5.40
C LEU A 180 5.91 14.10 6.78
N ALA A 181 5.21 14.63 7.78
CA ALA A 181 5.10 14.00 9.09
C ALA A 181 4.42 12.62 8.98
N VAL A 182 3.29 12.56 8.29
CA VAL A 182 2.56 11.31 8.00
C VAL A 182 3.39 10.37 7.11
N ARG A 183 4.10 10.90 6.11
CA ARG A 183 5.00 10.10 5.27
C ARG A 183 6.14 9.49 6.09
N ALA A 184 6.73 10.23 7.01
CA ALA A 184 7.75 9.75 7.94
C ALA A 184 7.19 8.61 8.81
N SER A 185 5.99 8.79 9.34
CA SER A 185 5.28 7.77 10.10
C SER A 185 4.88 6.55 9.29
N SER A 186 4.81 6.66 7.96
CA SER A 186 4.52 5.56 7.03
C SER A 186 5.79 5.03 6.32
N SER A 187 6.99 5.44 6.75
CA SER A 187 8.28 4.99 6.19
C SER A 187 8.68 3.63 6.74
N ILE A 188 7.93 2.59 6.37
CA ILE A 188 8.23 1.20 6.75
C ILE A 188 9.66 0.85 6.30
N PRO A 189 10.57 0.45 7.22
CA PRO A 189 11.95 0.16 6.88
C PRO A 189 12.07 -0.86 5.74
N TYR A 190 13.01 -0.64 4.82
CA TYR A 190 13.26 -1.43 3.62
C TYR A 190 12.15 -1.40 2.56
N PHE A 191 10.90 -1.19 2.95
CA PHE A 191 9.78 -1.04 2.01
C PHE A 191 9.70 0.38 1.45
N PHE A 192 9.54 1.38 2.32
CA PHE A 192 9.51 2.79 1.96
C PHE A 192 10.79 3.51 2.36
N ARG A 193 11.24 4.46 1.54
CA ARG A 193 12.43 5.28 1.86
C ARG A 193 12.22 6.05 3.17
N PRO A 194 13.27 6.22 4.00
CA PRO A 194 13.21 7.07 5.18
C PRO A 194 13.07 8.56 4.79
N VAL A 195 12.50 9.37 5.68
CA VAL A 195 12.29 10.80 5.46
C VAL A 195 13.37 11.60 6.20
N PRO A 196 14.32 12.24 5.49
CA PRO A 196 15.27 13.15 6.12
C PRO A 196 14.59 14.48 6.46
N TRP A 197 14.85 15.01 7.66
CA TRP A 197 14.40 16.34 8.06
C TRP A 197 15.43 17.00 8.98
N GLY A 198 16.17 17.97 8.45
CA GLY A 198 17.29 18.60 9.16
C GLY A 198 18.35 17.55 9.56
N LYS A 199 18.54 17.36 10.87
CA LYS A 199 19.47 16.38 11.44
C LYS A 199 18.85 15.00 11.70
N HIS A 200 17.56 14.83 11.42
CA HIS A 200 16.81 13.61 11.69
C HIS A 200 16.68 12.76 10.43
N LEU A 201 16.62 11.45 10.64
CA LEU A 201 16.25 10.50 9.60
C LEU A 201 15.12 9.64 10.13
N PHE A 202 13.90 9.88 9.65
CA PHE A 202 12.71 9.27 10.19
C PHE A 202 12.29 8.01 9.44
N VAL A 203 11.86 7.00 10.20
CA VAL A 203 11.14 5.80 9.75
C VAL A 203 9.82 5.65 10.50
N ASP A 204 9.03 4.66 10.12
CA ASP A 204 7.71 4.37 10.68
C ASP A 204 7.73 4.32 12.22
N GLY A 205 6.75 5.00 12.84
CA GLY A 205 6.59 5.05 14.29
C GLY A 205 6.36 3.68 14.92
N GLY A 206 5.73 2.78 14.18
CA GLY A 206 5.41 1.41 14.60
C GLY A 206 6.62 0.56 14.90
N CYS A 207 7.83 0.95 14.48
CA CYS A 207 9.05 0.23 14.85
C CYS A 207 9.36 0.26 16.34
N ILE A 208 8.82 1.25 17.07
CA ILE A 208 8.92 1.34 18.53
C ILE A 208 7.54 1.39 19.17
N ARG A 209 6.62 2.17 18.59
CA ARG A 209 5.28 2.38 19.16
C ARG A 209 4.22 2.44 18.08
N ASN A 210 3.56 1.31 17.87
CA ASN A 210 2.52 1.19 16.86
C ASN A 210 1.19 1.82 17.31
N LEU A 211 0.79 1.60 18.58
CA LEU A 211 -0.33 2.28 19.20
C LEU A 211 0.18 3.43 20.08
N PRO A 212 -0.04 4.70 19.70
CA PRO A 212 0.48 5.86 20.43
C PRO A 212 -0.42 6.23 21.63
N HIS A 213 -0.63 5.27 22.53
CA HIS A 213 -1.50 5.42 23.71
C HIS A 213 -1.00 6.48 24.69
N ASP A 214 0.32 6.70 24.77
CA ASP A 214 0.93 7.74 25.60
C ASP A 214 1.09 9.09 24.87
N ALA A 215 0.42 9.27 23.72
CA ALA A 215 0.52 10.51 22.94
C ALA A 215 -0.01 11.73 23.67
N PHE A 216 -0.86 11.58 24.69
CA PHE A 216 -1.45 12.69 25.45
C PHE A 216 -1.24 12.49 26.96
N PRO A 217 -0.03 12.78 27.47
CA PRO A 217 0.27 12.62 28.89
C PRO A 217 -0.65 13.48 29.76
N GLY A 218 -1.34 12.86 30.72
CA GLY A 218 -2.27 13.52 31.64
C GLY A 218 -3.75 13.46 31.21
N ASP A 219 -4.03 13.01 29.99
CA ASP A 219 -5.39 12.93 29.44
C ASP A 219 -5.92 11.48 29.35
N GLN A 220 -5.22 10.49 29.94
CA GLN A 220 -5.46 9.06 29.70
C GLN A 220 -6.93 8.65 29.88
N GLY A 221 -7.59 9.12 30.95
CA GLY A 221 -9.02 8.89 31.25
C GLY A 221 -10.03 9.45 30.21
N SER A 222 -9.55 10.07 29.12
CA SER A 222 -10.35 10.61 28.03
C SER A 222 -9.90 10.13 26.65
N ILE A 223 -8.99 9.15 26.60
CA ILE A 223 -8.46 8.56 25.37
C ILE A 223 -9.33 7.39 24.94
N LEU A 224 -9.81 7.46 23.69
CA LEU A 224 -10.27 6.30 22.93
C LEU A 224 -9.14 5.82 22.02
N ALA A 225 -8.75 4.56 22.15
CA ALA A 225 -7.73 3.93 21.33
C ALA A 225 -8.34 2.92 20.36
N LEU A 226 -8.06 3.08 19.06
CA LEU A 226 -8.41 2.08 18.05
C LEU A 226 -7.17 1.21 17.77
N SER A 227 -7.21 -0.03 18.25
CA SER A 227 -6.12 -1.00 18.12
C SER A 227 -6.47 -2.08 17.10
N MET A 228 -5.55 -2.34 16.17
CA MET A 228 -5.74 -3.34 15.12
C MET A 228 -5.41 -4.73 15.67
N ARG A 229 -6.42 -5.59 15.81
CA ARG A 229 -6.27 -6.96 16.35
C ARG A 229 -6.68 -8.01 15.32
N GLY A 230 -5.98 -9.14 15.30
CA GLY A 230 -6.29 -10.24 14.41
C GLY A 230 -5.14 -11.23 14.31
N LYS A 231 -5.45 -12.44 13.85
CA LYS A 231 -4.40 -13.40 13.50
C LYS A 231 -3.66 -12.86 12.28
N GLN A 232 -2.36 -12.63 12.44
CA GLN A 232 -1.52 -12.30 11.30
C GLN A 232 -1.49 -13.52 10.36
N LYS A 233 -1.65 -13.27 9.07
CA LYS A 233 -1.45 -14.28 8.04
C LYS A 233 0.02 -14.70 8.07
N GLU A 234 0.30 -16.00 8.09
CA GLU A 234 1.66 -16.48 7.99
C GLU A 234 2.27 -16.06 6.64
N SER A 235 3.40 -15.35 6.70
CA SER A 235 4.09 -14.87 5.51
C SER A 235 4.82 -16.06 4.85
N VAL A 236 4.60 -16.25 3.55
CA VAL A 236 5.46 -17.10 2.71
C VAL A 236 6.65 -16.25 2.28
N VAL A 237 7.86 -16.75 2.51
CA VAL A 237 9.10 -15.99 2.26
C VAL A 237 9.93 -16.71 1.20
N ASP A 238 9.73 -16.34 -0.07
CA ASP A 238 10.40 -16.98 -1.21
C ASP A 238 11.51 -16.12 -1.82
N ASN A 239 11.45 -14.80 -1.63
CA ASN A 239 12.41 -13.86 -2.19
C ASN A 239 12.76 -12.70 -1.23
N ILE A 240 13.67 -11.81 -1.65
CA ILE A 240 14.18 -10.71 -0.82
C ILE A 240 13.10 -9.64 -0.52
N ILE A 241 12.13 -9.46 -1.41
CA ILE A 241 11.01 -8.54 -1.21
C ILE A 241 10.08 -9.14 -0.16
N ASP A 242 9.74 -10.43 -0.27
CA ASP A 242 8.92 -11.13 0.72
C ASP A 242 9.59 -11.11 2.10
N PHE A 243 10.91 -11.34 2.16
CA PHE A 243 11.67 -11.24 3.40
C PHE A 243 11.64 -9.82 3.98
N SER A 244 11.79 -8.79 3.14
CA SER A 244 11.72 -7.38 3.57
C SER A 244 10.34 -7.06 4.15
N SER A 245 9.27 -7.52 3.50
CA SER A 245 7.88 -7.36 3.96
C SER A 245 7.63 -8.12 5.27
N ALA A 246 8.05 -9.38 5.37
CA ALA A 246 7.90 -10.18 6.59
C ALA A 246 8.69 -9.59 7.77
N LEU A 247 9.90 -9.07 7.52
CA LEU A 247 10.69 -8.38 8.53
C LEU A 247 10.01 -7.07 8.98
N ALA A 248 9.47 -6.30 8.04
CA ALA A 248 8.70 -5.10 8.35
C ALA A 248 7.48 -5.42 9.20
N GLU A 249 6.69 -6.43 8.84
CA GLU A 249 5.53 -6.88 9.63
C GLU A 249 5.96 -7.34 11.03
N THR A 250 7.08 -8.04 11.13
CA THR A 250 7.64 -8.48 12.43
C THR A 250 8.05 -7.29 13.30
N VAL A 251 8.70 -6.28 12.73
CA VAL A 251 9.13 -5.09 13.49
C VAL A 251 7.94 -4.24 13.94
N LEU A 252 6.92 -4.09 13.09
CA LEU A 252 5.76 -3.23 13.37
C LEU A 252 4.73 -3.89 14.30
N PHE A 253 4.48 -5.19 14.12
CA PHE A 253 3.41 -5.92 14.80
C PHE A 253 3.89 -7.02 15.73
N GLY A 254 5.17 -7.42 15.64
CA GLY A 254 5.78 -8.36 16.58
C GLY A 254 5.83 -7.83 18.02
N PRO A 255 6.21 -6.56 18.25
CA PRO A 255 6.10 -5.96 19.58
C PRO A 255 4.66 -5.94 20.05
N SER A 256 3.70 -5.62 19.18
CA SER A 256 2.28 -5.68 19.51
C SER A 256 1.87 -7.11 19.93
N SER A 257 2.28 -8.16 19.21
CA SER A 257 1.95 -9.53 19.58
C SER A 257 2.66 -10.07 20.83
N ALA A 258 3.74 -9.44 21.32
CA ALA A 258 4.54 -9.93 22.44
C ALA A 258 4.49 -9.05 23.71
N ASN A 259 4.66 -7.72 23.65
CA ASN A 259 4.85 -6.85 24.83
C ASN A 259 4.23 -5.43 24.74
N GLY A 260 3.94 -4.88 23.56
CA GLY A 260 3.46 -3.50 23.38
C GLY A 260 1.94 -3.32 23.46
N LEU A 261 1.17 -4.40 23.29
CA LEU A 261 -0.29 -4.40 23.52
C LEU A 261 -0.64 -4.53 25.00
N ILE A 262 0.32 -4.93 25.84
CA ILE A 262 0.15 -5.11 27.29
C ILE A 262 0.03 -3.74 27.97
N GLU A 263 0.85 -2.74 27.61
CA GLU A 263 0.83 -1.43 28.29
C GLU A 263 -0.51 -0.66 28.14
N ALA A 264 -1.16 -0.71 26.97
CA ALA A 264 -2.44 -0.04 26.77
C ALA A 264 -3.65 -0.88 27.21
N ASP A 265 -3.57 -2.22 27.11
CA ASP A 265 -4.63 -3.10 27.66
C ASP A 265 -4.56 -3.17 29.21
N ASP A 266 -3.39 -2.93 29.82
CA ASP A 266 -3.18 -2.88 31.28
C ASP A 266 -3.44 -1.49 31.88
N ASP A 267 -3.36 -0.41 31.07
CA ASP A 267 -3.79 0.92 31.50
C ASP A 267 -5.31 1.00 31.45
N GLU A 268 -5.94 0.62 32.55
CA GLU A 268 -7.38 0.70 32.76
C GLU A 268 -7.96 2.09 32.42
N THR A 269 -7.17 3.17 32.46
CA THR A 269 -7.70 4.50 32.17
C THR A 269 -7.94 4.77 30.68
N ILE A 270 -7.43 3.94 29.77
CA ILE A 270 -7.59 4.10 28.32
C ILE A 270 -8.65 3.13 27.79
N ASP A 271 -9.65 3.62 27.07
CA ASP A 271 -10.64 2.73 26.45
C ASP A 271 -10.13 2.25 25.10
N VAL A 272 -9.88 0.93 24.99
CA VAL A 272 -9.29 0.32 23.80
C VAL A 272 -10.34 -0.47 23.02
N VAL A 273 -10.70 0.03 21.84
CA VAL A 273 -11.51 -0.71 20.86
C VAL A 273 -10.61 -1.59 20.00
N LYS A 274 -10.85 -2.89 20.05
CA LYS A 274 -10.10 -3.91 19.31
C LYS A 274 -10.76 -4.12 17.95
N VAL A 275 -10.11 -3.65 16.89
CA VAL A 275 -10.61 -3.69 15.51
C VAL A 275 -10.12 -4.96 14.81
N SER A 276 -11.05 -5.85 14.47
CA SER A 276 -10.74 -7.07 13.74
C SER A 276 -10.49 -6.79 12.25
N PHE A 277 -9.37 -7.25 11.69
CA PHE A 277 -9.05 -7.09 10.25
C PHE A 277 -9.13 -8.37 9.41
N GLY A 278 -9.56 -9.49 9.99
CA GLY A 278 -9.69 -10.76 9.26
C GLY A 278 -8.36 -11.27 8.71
N ASN A 279 -8.34 -11.69 7.44
CA ASN A 279 -7.17 -12.30 6.78
C ASN A 279 -6.37 -11.33 5.90
N VAL A 280 -6.66 -10.03 5.93
CA VAL A 280 -5.97 -9.03 5.11
C VAL A 280 -4.59 -8.74 5.71
N GLY A 281 -3.54 -8.87 4.90
CA GLY A 281 -2.16 -8.55 5.25
C GLY A 281 -1.89 -7.05 5.32
N VAL A 282 -0.78 -6.66 5.95
CA VAL A 282 -0.42 -5.24 6.12
C VAL A 282 -0.06 -4.60 4.78
N THR A 283 0.59 -5.38 3.91
CA THR A 283 1.06 -4.97 2.58
C THR A 283 0.23 -5.54 1.45
N ASP A 284 -1.03 -5.95 1.70
CA ASP A 284 -1.95 -6.45 0.68
C ASP A 284 -2.51 -5.30 -0.19
N PHE A 285 -1.63 -4.54 -0.84
CA PHE A 285 -1.98 -3.35 -1.64
C PHE A 285 -2.85 -3.68 -2.87
N ARG A 286 -2.99 -4.96 -3.23
CA ARG A 286 -3.89 -5.47 -4.27
C ARG A 286 -5.22 -5.96 -3.66
N ILE A 287 -5.78 -5.18 -2.75
CA ILE A 287 -7.04 -5.50 -2.07
C ILE A 287 -8.25 -5.31 -2.99
N SER A 288 -9.23 -6.22 -2.93
CA SER A 288 -10.46 -6.12 -3.73
C SER A 288 -11.47 -5.14 -3.11
N ASP A 289 -12.36 -4.55 -3.92
CA ASP A 289 -13.41 -3.66 -3.41
C ASP A 289 -14.32 -4.35 -2.38
N VAL A 290 -14.54 -5.67 -2.52
CA VAL A 290 -15.31 -6.46 -1.56
C VAL A 290 -14.60 -6.54 -0.22
N ASP A 291 -13.29 -6.81 -0.22
CA ASP A 291 -12.49 -6.88 1.00
C ASP A 291 -12.36 -5.50 1.68
N LYS A 292 -12.30 -4.41 0.89
CA LYS A 292 -12.35 -3.05 1.44
C LYS A 292 -13.63 -2.82 2.25
N VAL A 293 -14.77 -3.23 1.70
CA VAL A 293 -16.08 -3.07 2.36
C VAL A 293 -16.19 -3.97 3.59
N GLU A 294 -15.66 -5.18 3.52
CA GLU A 294 -15.59 -6.07 4.69
C GLU A 294 -14.76 -5.45 5.83
N LEU A 295 -13.63 -4.81 5.51
CA LEU A 295 -12.83 -4.08 6.50
C LEU A 295 -13.59 -2.89 7.10
N LEU A 296 -14.30 -2.12 6.27
CA LEU A 296 -15.16 -1.02 6.74
C LEU A 296 -16.24 -1.54 7.69
N GLU A 297 -16.90 -2.64 7.35
CA GLU A 297 -17.91 -3.25 8.21
C GLU A 297 -17.32 -3.73 9.54
N ARG A 298 -16.18 -4.41 9.51
CA ARG A 298 -15.51 -4.88 10.74
C ARG A 298 -15.14 -3.70 11.63
N GLY A 299 -14.61 -2.62 11.06
CA GLY A 299 -14.30 -1.40 11.79
C GLY A 299 -15.53 -0.74 12.43
N TYR A 300 -16.63 -0.65 11.68
CA TYR A 300 -17.89 -0.11 12.19
C TYR A 300 -18.42 -0.94 13.36
N ASN A 301 -18.50 -2.26 13.18
CA ASN A 301 -18.99 -3.18 14.21
C ASN A 301 -18.12 -3.14 15.46
N SER A 302 -16.79 -3.09 15.34
CA SER A 302 -15.91 -3.04 16.53
C SER A 302 -16.19 -1.84 17.43
N VAL A 303 -16.51 -0.67 16.85
CA VAL A 303 -16.92 0.50 17.64
C VAL A 303 -18.35 0.36 18.13
N ASN A 304 -19.29 -0.03 17.25
CA ASN A 304 -20.70 -0.12 17.62
C ASN A 304 -20.97 -1.18 18.70
N ASP A 305 -20.31 -2.33 18.62
CA ASP A 305 -20.38 -3.39 19.64
C ASP A 305 -19.87 -2.88 20.99
N ARG A 306 -18.77 -2.11 20.99
CA ARG A 306 -18.28 -1.44 22.20
C ARG A 306 -19.31 -0.46 22.76
N LEU A 307 -19.95 0.33 21.90
CA LEU A 307 -20.99 1.27 22.31
C LEU A 307 -22.23 0.56 22.87
N LEU A 308 -22.59 -0.60 22.32
CA LEU A 308 -23.67 -1.46 22.82
C LEU A 308 -23.33 -2.03 24.20
N GLU A 309 -22.11 -2.53 24.41
CA GLU A 309 -21.61 -2.97 25.73
C GLU A 309 -21.73 -1.86 26.78
N CYS A 310 -21.48 -0.61 26.36
CA CYS A 310 -21.55 0.57 27.21
C CYS A 310 -22.96 1.20 27.33
N ASN A 311 -24.00 0.60 26.74
CA ASN A 311 -25.36 1.15 26.67
C ASN A 311 -25.39 2.61 26.16
N HIS A 312 -24.51 2.97 25.23
CA HIS A 312 -24.42 4.33 24.70
C HIS A 312 -25.66 4.64 23.84
N PRO A 313 -26.31 5.82 23.98
CA PRO A 313 -27.55 6.13 23.25
C PRO A 313 -27.37 6.25 21.73
N GLY A 314 -26.14 6.47 21.27
CA GLY A 314 -25.77 6.49 19.85
C GLY A 314 -25.45 5.11 19.26
N ALA A 315 -25.55 4.02 20.03
CA ALA A 315 -25.36 2.67 19.53
C ALA A 315 -26.58 2.19 18.74
N THR A 316 -26.37 1.40 17.69
CA THR A 316 -27.44 0.87 16.84
C THR A 316 -27.42 -0.64 16.78
N GLU A 317 -28.59 -1.28 16.86
CA GLU A 317 -28.71 -2.71 16.55
C GLU A 317 -28.66 -2.92 15.03
N GLY A 318 -27.62 -3.62 14.55
CA GLY A 318 -27.41 -3.91 13.13
C GLY A 318 -26.60 -2.85 12.39
N LEU A 319 -26.48 -3.03 11.07
CA LEU A 319 -25.69 -2.16 10.20
C LEU A 319 -26.49 -0.93 9.74
N PRO A 320 -25.85 0.24 9.60
CA PRO A 320 -26.50 1.43 9.09
C PRO A 320 -26.83 1.26 7.59
N ALA A 321 -27.88 1.95 7.14
CA ALA A 321 -28.41 1.80 5.79
C ALA A 321 -27.36 2.07 4.70
N TRP A 322 -26.45 3.02 4.90
CA TRP A 322 -25.39 3.33 3.93
C TRP A 322 -24.43 2.15 3.74
N LEU A 323 -24.07 1.45 4.81
CA LEU A 323 -23.14 0.33 4.78
C LEU A 323 -23.82 -0.92 4.20
N VAL A 324 -25.10 -1.14 4.52
CA VAL A 324 -25.91 -2.20 3.90
C VAL A 324 -25.99 -1.98 2.37
N ASN A 325 -26.31 -0.76 1.94
CA ASN A 325 -26.39 -0.41 0.52
C ASN A 325 -25.03 -0.57 -0.18
N LEU A 326 -23.94 -0.15 0.47
CA LEU A 326 -22.59 -0.27 -0.06
C LEU A 326 -22.22 -1.75 -0.26
N LYS A 327 -22.48 -2.61 0.72
CA LYS A 327 -22.26 -4.06 0.62
C LYS A 327 -23.01 -4.67 -0.56
N GLN A 328 -24.29 -4.35 -0.70
CA GLN A 328 -25.12 -4.85 -1.80
C GLN A 328 -24.60 -4.39 -3.16
N LYS A 329 -24.24 -3.11 -3.28
CA LYS A 329 -23.66 -2.54 -4.50
C LYS A 329 -22.38 -3.27 -4.89
N MET A 330 -21.43 -3.42 -3.97
CA MET A 330 -20.12 -4.01 -4.24
C MET A 330 -20.21 -5.50 -4.55
N ALA A 331 -21.11 -6.24 -3.88
CA ALA A 331 -21.41 -7.63 -4.22
C ALA A 331 -22.01 -7.75 -5.63
N SER A 332 -22.91 -6.84 -6.02
CA SER A 332 -23.51 -6.85 -7.36
C SER A 332 -22.49 -6.54 -8.46
N GLU A 333 -21.58 -5.59 -8.22
CA GLU A 333 -20.52 -5.22 -9.16
C GLU A 333 -19.47 -6.34 -9.31
N ALA A 334 -19.11 -6.99 -8.20
CA ALA A 334 -18.22 -8.15 -8.22
C ALA A 334 -18.84 -9.33 -9.00
N LYS A 335 -20.12 -9.61 -8.78
CA LYS A 335 -20.86 -10.62 -9.55
C LYS A 335 -20.92 -10.27 -11.03
N ALA A 336 -21.21 -9.02 -11.37
CA ALA A 336 -21.23 -8.56 -12.76
C ALA A 336 -19.85 -8.67 -13.44
N LYS A 337 -18.74 -8.47 -12.72
CA LYS A 337 -17.38 -8.68 -13.24
C LYS A 337 -17.11 -10.16 -13.54
N LEU A 338 -17.59 -11.08 -12.70
CA LEU A 338 -17.45 -12.54 -12.88
C LEU A 338 -18.33 -13.09 -14.02
N GLU A 339 -19.50 -12.50 -14.23
CA GLU A 339 -20.46 -12.89 -15.28
C GLU A 339 -20.13 -12.29 -16.66
N ARG A 340 -19.07 -11.47 -16.78
CA ARG A 340 -18.63 -10.99 -18.10
C ARG A 340 -18.25 -12.18 -18.99
N PRO A 341 -18.70 -12.20 -20.26
CA PRO A 341 -18.33 -13.26 -21.18
C PRO A 341 -16.81 -13.35 -21.26
N ARG A 342 -16.26 -14.57 -21.13
CA ARG A 342 -14.82 -14.78 -21.28
C ARG A 342 -14.38 -14.18 -22.62
N PRO A 343 -13.20 -13.53 -22.68
CA PRO A 343 -12.65 -13.12 -23.96
C PRO A 343 -12.63 -14.32 -24.91
N PRO A 344 -12.76 -14.10 -26.23
CA PRO A 344 -12.64 -15.16 -27.22
C PRO A 344 -11.41 -16.04 -26.94
N ASP A 345 -11.53 -17.34 -27.17
CA ASP A 345 -10.41 -18.25 -26.99
C ASP A 345 -9.31 -17.97 -28.04
N TYR A 346 -8.36 -17.12 -27.66
CA TYR A 346 -7.23 -16.72 -28.50
C TYR A 346 -6.12 -17.79 -28.56
N THR A 347 -6.26 -18.95 -27.87
CA THR A 347 -5.23 -20.01 -27.93
C THR A 347 -4.91 -20.45 -29.35
N LYS A 348 -5.93 -20.52 -30.22
CA LYS A 348 -5.75 -20.81 -31.65
C LYS A 348 -4.91 -19.74 -32.39
N HIS A 349 -4.97 -18.49 -31.97
CA HIS A 349 -4.16 -17.41 -32.55
C HIS A 349 -2.72 -17.47 -32.04
N PHE A 350 -2.52 -17.86 -30.77
CA PHE A 350 -1.19 -18.10 -30.19
C PHE A 350 -0.46 -19.29 -30.81
N ASP A 351 -1.15 -20.41 -31.06
CA ASP A 351 -0.55 -21.58 -31.74
C ASP A 351 -0.11 -21.23 -33.17
N SER A 352 -0.92 -20.44 -33.89
CA SER A 352 -0.56 -19.93 -35.22
C SER A 352 0.63 -18.97 -35.17
N LEU A 353 0.71 -18.14 -34.12
CA LEU A 353 1.83 -17.21 -33.92
C LEU A 353 3.11 -17.97 -33.60
N TYR A 354 3.03 -18.97 -32.72
CA TYR A 354 4.16 -19.80 -32.31
C TYR A 354 4.70 -20.62 -33.48
N SER A 355 3.81 -21.28 -34.24
CA SER A 355 4.18 -22.01 -35.46
C SER A 355 4.83 -21.11 -36.51
N SER A 356 4.33 -19.87 -36.66
CA SER A 356 4.91 -18.88 -37.57
C SER A 356 6.32 -18.46 -37.10
N LEU A 357 6.49 -18.15 -35.81
CA LEU A 357 7.78 -17.81 -35.22
C LEU A 357 8.79 -18.97 -35.30
N GLU A 358 8.36 -20.21 -35.13
CA GLU A 358 9.19 -21.41 -35.24
C GLU A 358 9.63 -21.66 -36.69
N THR A 359 8.74 -21.44 -37.66
CA THR A 359 9.06 -21.47 -39.09
C THR A 359 10.09 -20.40 -39.46
N TYR A 360 9.91 -19.17 -38.97
CA TYR A 360 10.89 -18.09 -39.20
C TYR A 360 12.24 -18.39 -38.54
N THR A 361 12.25 -18.97 -37.34
CA THR A 361 13.47 -19.37 -36.63
C THR A 361 14.21 -20.49 -37.37
N THR A 362 13.46 -21.44 -37.97
CA THR A 362 14.01 -22.54 -38.76
C THR A 362 14.59 -22.06 -40.08
N GLN A 363 13.87 -21.21 -40.83
CA GLN A 363 14.39 -20.55 -42.04
C GLN A 363 15.64 -19.69 -41.74
N PHE A 364 15.69 -19.06 -40.57
CA PHE A 364 16.86 -18.31 -40.12
C PHE A 364 18.05 -19.23 -39.83
N LYS A 365 17.83 -20.41 -39.21
CA LYS A 365 18.86 -21.43 -38.97
C LYS A 365 19.38 -22.07 -40.26
N GLU A 366 18.51 -22.42 -41.20
CA GLU A 366 18.92 -22.98 -42.50
C GLU A 366 19.73 -21.99 -43.34
N CYS A 367 19.43 -20.69 -43.25
CA CYS A 367 20.26 -19.63 -43.84
C CYS A 367 21.67 -19.54 -43.23
N ILE A 368 21.89 -20.04 -42.01
CA ILE A 368 23.19 -20.06 -41.33
C ILE A 368 24.01 -21.28 -41.78
N ASP A 369 23.38 -22.44 -41.90
CA ASP A 369 24.08 -23.70 -42.18
C ASP A 369 24.54 -23.84 -43.65
N VAL A 370 23.85 -23.24 -44.61
CA VAL A 370 24.16 -23.45 -46.04
C VAL A 370 25.41 -22.69 -46.54
N ASN A 371 25.96 -21.71 -45.80
CA ASN A 371 27.01 -20.85 -46.38
C ASN A 371 28.22 -20.49 -45.52
N GLY A 372 28.38 -20.99 -44.29
CA GLY A 372 29.65 -20.99 -43.56
C GLY A 372 30.30 -19.64 -43.18
N VAL A 373 30.18 -18.56 -43.96
CA VAL A 373 30.63 -17.18 -43.65
C VAL A 373 29.83 -16.16 -44.49
N ALA A 374 29.47 -15.06 -43.82
CA ALA A 374 28.96 -13.76 -44.34
C ALA A 374 27.44 -13.65 -44.64
N TYR A 375 26.71 -13.23 -43.60
CA TYR A 375 25.37 -12.62 -43.59
C TYR A 375 25.25 -11.35 -44.48
N GLY A 376 25.45 -11.45 -45.79
CA GLY A 376 25.49 -10.30 -46.69
C GLY A 376 24.15 -9.88 -47.30
N SER A 377 23.28 -10.83 -47.64
CA SER A 377 22.14 -10.54 -48.53
C SER A 377 20.79 -11.15 -48.12
N CYS A 378 20.75 -12.25 -47.36
CA CYS A 378 19.48 -12.85 -46.94
C CYS A 378 18.77 -12.09 -45.80
N GLY A 379 19.53 -11.53 -44.85
CA GLY A 379 18.97 -11.02 -43.60
C GLY A 379 18.18 -9.70 -43.69
N VAL A 380 18.28 -8.93 -44.78
CA VAL A 380 17.58 -7.62 -44.89
C VAL A 380 16.29 -7.72 -45.71
N LYS A 381 16.26 -8.59 -46.73
CA LYS A 381 15.05 -8.81 -47.55
C LYS A 381 14.01 -9.69 -46.85
N GLY A 382 14.45 -10.67 -46.05
CA GLY A 382 13.54 -11.47 -45.22
C GLY A 382 12.89 -10.65 -44.10
N PHE A 383 13.69 -9.84 -43.39
CA PHE A 383 13.21 -9.01 -42.27
C PHE A 383 12.29 -7.86 -42.71
N GLY A 384 12.51 -7.31 -43.92
CA GLY A 384 11.63 -6.29 -44.51
C GLY A 384 10.24 -6.83 -44.88
N ARG A 385 10.09 -8.14 -45.09
CA ARG A 385 8.78 -8.80 -45.25
C ARG A 385 8.09 -9.00 -43.90
N ILE A 386 8.83 -9.38 -42.85
CA ILE A 386 8.30 -9.59 -41.49
C ILE A 386 7.70 -8.30 -40.90
N ILE A 387 8.32 -7.14 -41.12
CA ILE A 387 7.81 -5.84 -40.61
C ILE A 387 6.58 -5.34 -41.39
N ARG A 388 6.33 -5.86 -42.60
CA ARG A 388 5.19 -5.45 -43.46
C ARG A 388 4.10 -6.52 -43.53
N ASP A 389 4.19 -7.55 -42.71
CA ASP A 389 3.18 -8.59 -42.64
C ASP A 389 1.95 -8.00 -41.94
N GLU A 390 0.85 -7.82 -42.67
CA GLU A 390 -0.41 -7.26 -42.16
C GLU A 390 -0.91 -8.05 -40.94
N THR A 391 -0.61 -9.35 -40.89
CA THR A 391 -0.94 -10.25 -39.77
C THR A 391 -0.25 -9.82 -38.46
N LEU A 392 1.02 -9.36 -38.50
CA LEU A 392 1.74 -8.90 -37.30
C LEU A 392 1.24 -7.53 -36.82
N LEU A 393 0.71 -6.70 -37.72
CA LEU A 393 0.12 -5.41 -37.39
C LEU A 393 -1.29 -5.56 -36.82
N GLU A 394 -2.12 -6.46 -37.37
CA GLU A 394 -3.42 -6.81 -36.81
C GLU A 394 -3.28 -7.44 -35.42
N ILE A 395 -2.35 -8.40 -35.27
CA ILE A 395 -2.06 -9.04 -33.98
C ILE A 395 -1.50 -8.02 -32.98
N GLY A 396 -0.67 -7.07 -33.42
CA GLY A 396 -0.20 -5.97 -32.59
C GLY A 396 -1.33 -5.07 -32.09
N GLY A 397 -2.33 -4.80 -32.95
CA GLY A 397 -3.54 -4.06 -32.59
C GLY A 397 -4.44 -4.81 -31.61
N GLU A 398 -4.64 -6.11 -31.82
CA GLU A 398 -5.46 -6.97 -30.95
C GLU A 398 -4.79 -7.18 -29.58
N ILE A 399 -3.47 -7.38 -29.55
CA ILE A 399 -2.70 -7.44 -28.29
C ILE A 399 -2.76 -6.11 -27.56
N TRP A 400 -2.74 -4.97 -28.27
CA TRP A 400 -2.88 -3.64 -27.68
C TRP A 400 -4.27 -3.40 -27.06
N ASP A 401 -5.33 -3.90 -27.69
CA ASP A 401 -6.69 -3.83 -27.14
C ASP A 401 -6.91 -4.77 -25.94
N VAL A 402 -6.21 -5.92 -25.90
CA VAL A 402 -6.17 -6.81 -24.73
C VAL A 402 -5.35 -6.19 -23.58
N LEU A 403 -4.21 -5.57 -23.88
CA LEU A 403 -3.35 -4.83 -22.93
C LEU A 403 -4.10 -3.71 -22.20
N LYS A 404 -5.06 -3.07 -22.87
CA LYS A 404 -5.87 -1.99 -22.31
C LYS A 404 -6.97 -2.48 -21.38
N ARG A 405 -7.35 -3.77 -21.43
CA ARG A 405 -8.51 -4.33 -20.72
C ARG A 405 -8.15 -5.16 -19.49
N ASP A 406 -7.16 -6.04 -19.55
CA ASP A 406 -6.87 -6.98 -18.46
C ASP A 406 -5.36 -7.11 -18.21
N GLN A 407 -4.89 -6.46 -17.13
CA GLN A 407 -3.50 -6.44 -16.66
C GLN A 407 -3.00 -7.84 -16.22
N VAL A 408 -2.64 -8.73 -17.15
CA VAL A 408 -2.21 -10.11 -16.84
C VAL A 408 -0.71 -10.34 -17.17
N MET A 409 0.00 -10.89 -16.18
CA MET A 409 1.45 -11.22 -16.15
C MET A 409 1.97 -12.04 -17.34
N LEU A 410 1.12 -12.86 -17.99
CA LEU A 410 1.52 -13.68 -19.15
C LEU A 410 1.96 -12.80 -20.35
N VAL A 411 1.41 -11.59 -20.44
CA VAL A 411 1.72 -10.62 -21.51
C VAL A 411 3.10 -9.99 -21.32
N GLY A 412 3.55 -9.84 -20.07
CA GLY A 412 4.91 -9.38 -19.75
C GLY A 412 5.98 -10.32 -20.32
N PHE A 413 5.71 -11.63 -20.35
CA PHE A 413 6.64 -12.62 -20.92
C PHE A 413 6.73 -12.50 -22.45
N VAL A 414 5.60 -12.23 -23.12
CA VAL A 414 5.56 -12.03 -24.58
C VAL A 414 6.23 -10.71 -24.97
N VAL A 415 5.94 -9.62 -24.26
CA VAL A 415 6.62 -8.33 -24.47
C VAL A 415 8.11 -8.44 -24.17
N PHE A 416 8.51 -9.18 -23.14
CA PHE A 416 9.92 -9.43 -22.82
C PHE A 416 10.61 -10.25 -23.92
N ALA A 417 9.96 -11.30 -24.43
CA ALA A 417 10.49 -12.12 -25.53
C ALA A 417 10.65 -11.32 -26.83
N VAL A 418 9.64 -10.53 -27.20
CA VAL A 418 9.70 -9.64 -28.38
C VAL A 418 10.75 -8.55 -28.20
N SER A 419 10.84 -7.95 -27.02
CA SER A 419 11.85 -6.93 -26.70
C SER A 419 13.27 -7.52 -26.71
N ALA A 420 13.47 -8.74 -26.21
CA ALA A 420 14.74 -9.44 -26.26
C ALA A 420 15.17 -9.72 -27.71
N ILE A 421 14.25 -10.14 -28.56
CA ILE A 421 14.49 -10.34 -30.00
C ILE A 421 14.88 -9.03 -30.68
N ILE A 422 14.19 -7.93 -30.36
CA ILE A 422 14.51 -6.58 -30.88
C ILE A 422 15.89 -6.11 -30.40
N VAL A 423 16.22 -6.29 -29.12
CA VAL A 423 17.52 -5.90 -28.55
C VAL A 423 18.67 -6.70 -29.15
N ILE A 424 18.48 -8.01 -29.38
CA ILE A 424 19.45 -8.85 -30.09
C ILE A 424 19.64 -8.34 -31.53
N ALA A 425 18.55 -7.99 -32.23
CA ALA A 425 18.62 -7.43 -33.58
C ALA A 425 19.39 -6.09 -33.63
N PHE A 426 19.11 -5.17 -32.70
CA PHE A 426 19.82 -3.88 -32.62
C PHE A 426 21.29 -4.02 -32.21
N SER A 427 21.62 -4.96 -31.33
CA SER A 427 23.00 -5.25 -30.93
C SER A 427 23.84 -5.74 -32.11
N VAL A 428 23.25 -6.56 -32.99
CA VAL A 428 23.89 -7.04 -34.23
C VAL A 428 24.05 -5.91 -35.26
N ILE A 429 23.10 -4.97 -35.36
CA ILE A 429 23.18 -3.78 -36.23
C ILE A 429 24.26 -2.81 -35.72
N GLY A 430 24.32 -2.55 -34.41
CA GLY A 430 25.32 -1.70 -33.77
C GLY A 430 26.75 -2.23 -33.96
N PHE A 431 26.93 -3.55 -33.87
CA PHE A 431 28.23 -4.19 -34.11
C PHE A 431 28.72 -3.99 -35.55
N ARG A 432 27.81 -3.92 -36.53
CA ARG A 432 28.13 -3.62 -37.94
C ARG A 432 28.53 -2.16 -38.16
N ALA A 433 27.87 -1.20 -37.49
CA ALA A 433 28.21 0.21 -37.57
C ALA A 433 29.63 0.50 -37.04
N VAL A 434 30.01 -0.14 -35.93
CA VAL A 434 31.35 -0.03 -35.33
C VAL A 434 32.42 -0.68 -36.22
N LYS A 435 32.14 -1.83 -36.82
CA LYS A 435 33.09 -2.53 -37.72
C LYS A 435 33.29 -1.77 -39.05
N LYS A 436 32.25 -1.13 -39.60
CA LYS A 436 32.32 -0.30 -40.81
C LYS A 436 33.09 1.00 -40.56
N LYS A 437 32.93 1.62 -39.38
CA LYS A 437 33.68 2.82 -38.97
C LYS A 437 35.17 2.52 -38.71
N ARG A 438 35.50 1.32 -38.18
CA ARG A 438 36.90 0.85 -38.04
C ARG A 438 37.56 0.58 -39.39
N ARG A 439 36.89 -0.09 -40.35
CA ARG A 439 37.44 -0.33 -41.71
C ARG A 439 37.62 0.95 -42.54
N GLY A 440 36.76 1.96 -42.36
CA GLY A 440 36.89 3.25 -43.05
C GLY A 440 38.10 4.08 -42.59
N ARG A 441 38.51 3.97 -41.31
CA ARG A 441 39.72 4.64 -40.80
C ARG A 441 41.02 3.96 -41.23
N THR A 442 41.02 2.63 -41.44
CA THR A 442 42.22 1.92 -41.90
C THR A 442 42.50 2.15 -43.39
N LEU A 443 41.47 2.38 -44.22
CA LEU A 443 41.64 2.60 -45.66
C LEU A 443 42.18 3.99 -46.03
N PHE A 444 42.04 4.99 -45.15
CA PHE A 444 42.55 6.35 -45.40
C PHE A 444 44.05 6.50 -45.08
N LEU A 445 44.63 5.58 -44.30
CA LEU A 445 46.05 5.62 -43.90
C LEU A 445 46.99 4.84 -44.84
N SER A 446 46.46 4.02 -45.76
CA SER A 446 47.31 3.20 -46.66
C SER A 446 47.43 3.73 -48.10
N LYS A 447 46.94 4.94 -48.41
CA LYS A 447 47.01 5.54 -49.77
C LYS A 447 47.91 6.78 -49.91
N ARG A 448 48.77 7.05 -48.92
CA ARG A 448 49.83 8.07 -49.02
C ARG A 448 51.20 7.47 -48.70
N LYS A 449 51.72 6.64 -49.61
CA LYS A 449 53.14 6.36 -49.79
C LYS A 449 53.25 5.71 -51.17
N ASP A 450 54.04 6.36 -52.04
CA ASP A 450 54.57 5.91 -53.33
C ASP A 450 54.26 6.86 -54.51
N LYS A 451 55.08 7.91 -54.62
CA LYS A 451 55.65 8.38 -55.88
C LYS A 451 57.14 8.70 -55.63
N PRO A 452 58.08 8.16 -56.43
CA PRO A 452 59.49 8.50 -56.35
C PRO A 452 59.83 9.69 -57.27
N ASN A 453 60.79 10.50 -56.79
CA ASN A 453 61.46 11.67 -57.37
C ASN A 453 60.60 12.86 -57.78
#